data_AF-A0A974Y1S5-F1
#
_entry.id   AF-A0A974Y1S5-F1
#
_cell.length_a   1.000
_cell.length_b   1.000
_cell.length_c   1.000
_cell.angle_alpha   90.00
_cell.angle_beta   90.00
_cell.angle_gamma   90.00
#
_symmetry.space_group_name_H-M   'P 1'
#
loop_
_entity.id
_entity.type
_entity.pdbx_description
1 polymer ?
#
loop_
_entity_poly.entity_id
_entity_poly.type
_entity_poly.pdbx_seq_one_letter_code
_entity_poly.pdbx_strand_id
1 'polypeptide(L)'
;MLPNLTLVIQGIAFFAVAWLVMKFGWPHIMSAIEERQRKIAEGLAAADNSQKALAQAQEQVNDELKVARTKANEIIEQAHQRANQIIDQAKNDAIAEANRQKAVAEAEIVAAANRAKEDLRKHVSALAVTGAEKLLRREIDANAHKALLDELAAEI
;
A
#
# COMPACT_ATOMS: atom_id res chain seq x y z
N MET A 1 -110.95 -14.32 -33.04
CA MET A 1 -109.61 -13.86 -32.62
C MET A 1 -109.23 -14.63 -31.37
N LEU A 2 -108.12 -15.38 -31.36
CA LEU A 2 -107.67 -16.12 -30.15
C LEU A 2 -106.78 -15.21 -29.28
N PRO A 3 -107.27 -14.65 -28.16
CA PRO A 3 -106.49 -13.77 -27.28
C PRO A 3 -105.34 -14.47 -26.52
N ASN A 4 -105.25 -15.82 -26.57
CA ASN A 4 -104.27 -16.60 -25.82
C ASN A 4 -103.00 -16.96 -26.62
N LEU A 5 -103.01 -16.81 -27.95
CA LEU A 5 -101.88 -17.23 -28.80
C LEU A 5 -100.71 -16.23 -28.71
N THR A 6 -100.99 -14.94 -28.64
CA THR A 6 -99.99 -13.88 -28.47
C THR A 6 -99.26 -13.97 -27.13
N LEU A 7 -99.96 -14.31 -26.04
CA LEU A 7 -99.35 -14.54 -24.72
C LEU A 7 -98.37 -15.72 -24.73
N VAL A 8 -98.72 -16.83 -25.40
CA VAL A 8 -97.84 -18.01 -25.51
C VAL A 8 -96.61 -17.70 -26.37
N ILE A 9 -96.79 -17.04 -27.52
CA ILE A 9 -95.67 -16.63 -28.39
C ILE A 9 -94.75 -15.63 -27.68
N GLN A 10 -95.32 -14.66 -26.95
CA GLN A 10 -94.56 -13.69 -26.16
C GLN A 10 -93.78 -14.36 -25.02
N GLY A 11 -94.37 -15.37 -24.35
CA GLY A 11 -93.69 -16.15 -23.33
C GLY A 11 -92.49 -16.92 -23.89
N ILE A 12 -92.66 -17.62 -25.01
CA ILE A 12 -91.56 -18.33 -25.69
C ILE A 12 -90.47 -17.35 -26.13
N ALA A 13 -90.83 -16.20 -26.68
CA ALA A 13 -89.87 -15.16 -27.07
C ALA A 13 -89.10 -14.59 -25.85
N PHE A 14 -89.78 -14.36 -24.72
CA PHE A 14 -89.14 -13.92 -23.48
C PHE A 14 -88.13 -14.96 -22.97
N PHE A 15 -88.51 -16.24 -22.92
CA PHE A 15 -87.59 -17.31 -22.52
C PHE A 15 -86.43 -17.51 -23.50
N ALA A 16 -86.66 -17.37 -24.81
CA ALA A 16 -85.60 -17.45 -25.80
C ALA A 16 -84.56 -16.33 -25.62
N VAL A 17 -85.01 -15.09 -25.35
CA VAL A 17 -84.13 -13.96 -25.05
C VAL A 17 -83.45 -14.13 -23.70
N ALA A 18 -84.16 -14.57 -22.66
CA ALA A 18 -83.57 -14.83 -21.34
C ALA A 18 -82.48 -15.91 -21.41
N TRP A 19 -82.71 -16.96 -22.19
CA TRP A 19 -81.72 -18.01 -22.45
C TRP A 19 -80.52 -17.47 -23.22
N LEU A 20 -80.74 -16.65 -24.26
CA LEU A 20 -79.66 -15.99 -25.00
C LEU A 20 -78.80 -15.09 -24.08
N VAL A 21 -79.43 -14.30 -23.22
CA VAL A 21 -78.74 -13.41 -22.27
C VAL A 21 -77.96 -14.21 -21.23
N MET A 22 -78.52 -15.30 -20.70
CA MET A 22 -77.79 -16.19 -19.78
C MET A 22 -76.61 -16.91 -20.48
N LYS A 23 -76.80 -17.36 -21.72
CA LYS A 23 -75.80 -18.11 -22.48
C LYS A 23 -74.66 -17.23 -23.01
N PHE A 24 -74.96 -16.00 -23.44
CA PHE A 24 -73.99 -15.12 -24.12
C PHE A 24 -73.70 -13.81 -23.38
N GLY A 25 -74.69 -13.18 -22.75
CA GLY A 25 -74.51 -11.90 -22.06
C GLY A 25 -73.80 -12.04 -20.71
N TRP A 26 -74.28 -12.94 -19.86
CA TRP A 26 -73.72 -13.19 -18.52
C TRP A 26 -72.24 -13.59 -18.53
N PRO A 27 -71.76 -14.55 -19.36
CA PRO A 27 -70.34 -14.90 -19.37
C PRO A 27 -69.44 -13.75 -19.84
N HIS A 28 -69.91 -12.90 -20.77
CA HIS A 28 -69.11 -11.77 -21.24
C HIS A 28 -68.94 -10.69 -20.16
N ILE A 29 -70.01 -10.39 -19.40
CA ILE A 29 -69.96 -9.45 -18.28
C ILE A 29 -69.08 -9.98 -17.16
N MET A 30 -69.23 -11.26 -16.79
CA MET A 30 -68.45 -11.85 -15.70
C MET A 30 -66.96 -11.92 -16.07
N SER A 31 -66.64 -12.29 -17.32
CA SER A 31 -65.27 -12.29 -17.82
C SER A 31 -64.61 -10.91 -17.75
N ALA A 32 -65.34 -9.82 -18.05
CA ALA A 32 -64.81 -8.46 -17.97
C ALA A 32 -64.55 -8.04 -16.50
N ILE A 33 -65.40 -8.46 -15.57
CA ILE A 33 -65.21 -8.21 -14.13
C ILE A 33 -64.01 -9.00 -13.60
N GLU A 34 -63.90 -10.30 -13.93
CA GLU A 34 -62.78 -11.15 -13.54
C GLU A 34 -61.46 -10.63 -14.09
N GLU A 35 -61.41 -10.20 -15.35
CA GLU A 35 -60.18 -9.63 -15.94
C GLU A 35 -59.74 -8.36 -15.19
N ARG A 36 -60.68 -7.50 -14.80
CA ARG A 36 -60.38 -6.31 -14.00
C ARG A 36 -59.90 -6.67 -12.60
N GLN A 37 -60.55 -7.60 -11.92
CA GLN A 37 -60.13 -8.08 -10.61
C GLN A 37 -58.73 -8.70 -10.66
N ARG A 38 -58.47 -9.52 -11.69
CA ARG A 38 -57.18 -10.14 -11.94
C ARG A 38 -56.08 -9.10 -12.15
N LYS A 39 -56.30 -8.11 -13.02
CA LYS A 39 -55.32 -7.02 -13.25
C LYS A 39 -55.01 -6.24 -11.99
N ILE A 40 -56.00 -5.97 -11.14
CA ILE A 40 -55.80 -5.26 -9.87
C ILE A 40 -55.01 -6.15 -8.89
N ALA A 41 -55.36 -7.42 -8.77
CA ALA A 41 -54.67 -8.37 -7.90
C ALA A 41 -53.21 -8.57 -8.33
N GLU A 42 -52.97 -8.77 -9.63
CA GLU A 42 -51.63 -8.89 -10.21
C GLU A 42 -50.83 -7.60 -10.02
N GLY A 43 -51.43 -6.43 -10.25
CA GLY A 43 -50.77 -5.13 -10.05
C GLY A 43 -50.39 -4.88 -8.58
N LEU A 44 -51.29 -5.20 -7.64
CA LEU A 44 -51.03 -5.05 -6.21
C LEU A 44 -49.97 -6.04 -5.72
N ALA A 45 -50.03 -7.30 -6.15
CA ALA A 45 -49.03 -8.31 -5.83
C ALA A 45 -47.66 -7.96 -6.42
N ALA A 46 -47.61 -7.46 -7.66
CA ALA A 46 -46.38 -6.98 -8.27
C ALA A 46 -45.78 -5.80 -7.48
N ALA A 47 -46.62 -4.83 -7.07
CA ALA A 47 -46.15 -3.69 -6.28
C ALA A 47 -45.59 -4.11 -4.91
N ASP A 48 -46.26 -5.03 -4.19
CA ASP A 48 -45.77 -5.55 -2.90
C ASP A 48 -44.45 -6.32 -3.08
N ASN A 49 -44.37 -7.18 -4.10
CA ASN A 49 -43.14 -7.91 -4.42
C ASN A 49 -41.99 -6.98 -4.81
N SER A 50 -42.27 -5.93 -5.59
CA SER A 50 -41.27 -4.91 -5.94
C SER A 50 -40.78 -4.14 -4.71
N GLN A 51 -41.67 -3.77 -3.78
CA GLN A 51 -41.26 -3.11 -2.54
C GLN A 51 -40.39 -4.03 -1.67
N LYS A 52 -40.75 -5.31 -1.54
CA LYS A 52 -39.95 -6.31 -0.82
C LYS A 52 -38.58 -6.52 -1.48
N ALA A 53 -38.55 -6.68 -2.80
CA ALA A 53 -37.31 -6.82 -3.55
C ALA A 53 -36.42 -5.57 -3.41
N LEU A 54 -37.00 -4.37 -3.42
CA LEU A 54 -36.27 -3.12 -3.21
C LEU A 54 -35.68 -3.06 -1.79
N ALA A 55 -36.46 -3.42 -0.78
CA ALA A 55 -35.98 -3.46 0.61
C ALA A 55 -34.83 -4.45 0.78
N GLN A 56 -34.95 -5.65 0.22
CA GLN A 56 -33.89 -6.67 0.23
C GLN A 56 -32.64 -6.22 -0.52
N ALA A 57 -32.81 -5.61 -1.70
CA ALA A 57 -31.68 -5.07 -2.47
C ALA A 57 -30.97 -3.97 -1.70
N GLN A 58 -31.72 -3.08 -1.03
CA GLN A 58 -31.14 -2.01 -0.22
C GLN A 58 -30.38 -2.56 1.00
N GLU A 59 -30.89 -3.61 1.64
CA GLU A 59 -30.20 -4.30 2.73
C GLU A 59 -28.88 -4.92 2.24
N GLN A 60 -28.92 -5.66 1.12
CA GLN A 60 -27.72 -6.24 0.50
C GLN A 60 -26.69 -5.18 0.13
N VAL A 61 -27.10 -4.05 -0.45
CA VAL A 61 -26.21 -2.93 -0.77
C VAL A 61 -25.59 -2.35 0.50
N ASN A 62 -26.37 -2.17 1.56
CA ASN A 62 -25.85 -1.65 2.82
C ASN A 62 -24.82 -2.60 3.46
N ASP A 63 -25.07 -3.90 3.39
CA ASP A 63 -24.13 -4.89 3.92
C ASP A 63 -22.86 -5.00 3.08
N GLU A 64 -22.97 -4.97 1.75
CA GLU A 64 -21.81 -4.91 0.86
C GLU A 64 -20.99 -3.63 1.12
N LEU A 65 -21.64 -2.49 1.34
CA LEU A 65 -20.97 -1.24 1.70
C LEU A 65 -20.25 -1.33 3.05
N LYS A 66 -20.82 -2.02 4.05
CA LYS A 66 -20.14 -2.26 5.33
C LYS A 66 -18.91 -3.13 5.11
N VAL A 67 -19.04 -4.24 4.38
CA VAL A 67 -17.92 -5.14 4.06
C VAL A 67 -16.82 -4.40 3.32
N ALA A 68 -17.17 -3.59 2.32
CA ALA A 68 -16.22 -2.77 1.57
C ALA A 68 -15.49 -1.77 2.47
N ARG A 69 -16.19 -1.10 3.41
CA ARG A 69 -15.59 -0.19 4.38
C ARG A 69 -14.62 -0.91 5.34
N THR A 70 -15.02 -2.08 5.84
CA THR A 70 -14.14 -2.90 6.69
C THR A 70 -12.88 -3.31 5.95
N LYS A 71 -13.01 -3.85 4.73
CA LYS A 71 -11.86 -4.21 3.88
C LYS A 71 -10.97 -3.01 3.58
N ALA A 72 -11.55 -1.83 3.29
CA ALA A 72 -10.77 -0.62 3.05
C ALA A 72 -9.95 -0.23 4.29
N ASN A 73 -10.55 -0.28 5.48
CA ASN A 73 -9.85 -0.01 6.73
C ASN A 73 -8.75 -1.04 7.02
N GLU A 74 -9.01 -2.33 6.76
CA GLU A 74 -7.99 -3.38 6.89
C GLU A 74 -6.81 -3.15 5.94
N ILE A 75 -7.07 -2.75 4.69
CA ILE A 75 -6.01 -2.42 3.72
C ILE A 75 -5.19 -1.23 4.19
N ILE A 76 -5.84 -0.18 4.71
CA ILE A 76 -5.17 1.01 5.25
C ILE A 76 -4.28 0.63 6.44
N GLU A 77 -4.80 -0.17 7.38
CA GLU A 77 -4.05 -0.64 8.53
C GLU A 77 -2.84 -1.50 8.12
N GLN A 78 -3.03 -2.44 7.19
CA GLN A 78 -1.93 -3.22 6.62
C GLN A 78 -0.88 -2.34 5.92
N ALA A 79 -1.31 -1.29 5.21
CA ALA A 79 -0.40 -0.34 4.57
C ALA A 79 0.42 0.43 5.60
N HIS A 80 -0.19 0.89 6.70
CA HIS A 80 0.51 1.55 7.80
C HIS A 80 1.51 0.61 8.49
N GLN A 81 1.12 -0.63 8.76
CA GLN A 81 2.02 -1.63 9.35
C GLN A 81 3.22 -1.91 8.44
N ARG A 82 3.00 -2.10 7.14
CA ARG A 82 4.09 -2.28 6.16
C ARG A 82 4.98 -1.05 6.06
N ALA A 83 4.40 0.15 6.06
CA ALA A 83 5.18 1.39 6.04
C ALA A 83 6.10 1.50 7.26
N ASN A 84 5.59 1.19 8.45
CA ASN A 84 6.38 1.18 9.67
C ASN A 84 7.49 0.12 9.62
N GLN A 85 7.19 -1.10 9.14
CA GLN A 85 8.20 -2.14 8.94
C GLN A 85 9.31 -1.70 7.97
N ILE A 86 8.96 -1.04 6.87
CA ILE A 86 9.93 -0.50 5.92
C ILE A 86 10.80 0.58 6.58
N ILE A 87 10.20 1.48 7.36
CA ILE A 87 10.94 2.53 8.07
C ILE A 87 11.91 1.92 9.08
N ASP A 88 11.47 0.91 9.85
CA ASP A 88 12.30 0.27 10.85
C ASP A 88 13.43 -0.55 10.21
N GLN A 89 13.14 -1.26 9.11
CA GLN A 89 14.17 -1.94 8.33
C GLN A 89 15.19 -0.95 7.76
N ALA A 90 14.72 0.15 7.15
CA ALA A 90 15.60 1.18 6.60
C ALA A 90 16.48 1.84 7.68
N LYS A 91 15.97 2.05 8.90
CA LYS A 91 16.76 2.52 10.04
C LYS A 91 17.84 1.52 10.43
N ASN A 92 17.49 0.24 10.52
CA ASN A 92 18.45 -0.81 10.86
C ASN A 92 19.56 -0.92 9.80
N ASP A 93 19.19 -0.90 8.53
CA ASP A 93 20.14 -0.92 7.42
C ASP A 93 21.04 0.33 7.41
N ALA A 94 20.49 1.50 7.70
CA ALA A 94 21.25 2.74 7.82
C ALA A 94 22.25 2.70 8.98
N ILE A 95 21.85 2.15 10.14
CA ILE A 95 22.76 1.97 11.29
C ILE A 95 23.86 0.98 10.95
N ALA A 96 23.53 -0.14 10.30
CA ALA A 96 24.50 -1.14 9.88
C ALA A 96 25.52 -0.56 8.89
N GLU A 97 25.07 0.20 7.88
CA GLU A 97 25.95 0.83 6.91
C GLU A 97 26.78 1.97 7.53
N ALA A 98 26.20 2.75 8.44
CA ALA A 98 26.96 3.78 9.16
C ALA A 98 28.07 3.16 10.02
N ASN A 99 27.80 2.05 10.69
CA ASN A 99 28.82 1.32 11.47
C ASN A 99 29.90 0.73 10.55
N ARG A 100 29.52 0.20 9.37
CA ARG A 100 30.46 -0.28 8.36
C ARG A 100 31.39 0.84 7.89
N GLN A 101 30.83 2.00 7.54
CA GLN A 101 31.61 3.16 7.10
C GLN A 101 32.54 3.68 8.19
N LYS A 102 32.09 3.72 9.45
CA LYS A 102 32.95 4.09 10.59
C LYS A 102 34.12 3.12 10.73
N ALA A 103 33.88 1.81 10.66
CA ALA A 103 34.94 0.81 10.76
C ALA A 103 35.98 0.95 9.63
N VAL A 104 35.51 1.22 8.39
CA VAL A 104 36.39 1.51 7.26
C VAL A 104 37.22 2.78 7.51
N ALA A 105 36.58 3.87 7.95
CA ALA A 105 37.26 5.13 8.24
C ALA A 105 38.30 4.97 9.36
N GLU A 106 37.99 4.23 10.43
CA GLU A 106 38.95 3.92 11.51
C GLU A 106 40.15 3.13 10.99
N ALA A 107 39.91 2.13 10.15
CA ALA A 107 40.98 1.35 9.52
C ALA A 107 41.87 2.23 8.61
N GLU A 108 41.28 3.14 7.84
CA GLU A 108 42.01 4.10 7.01
C GLU A 108 42.83 5.08 7.85
N ILE A 109 42.29 5.58 8.97
CA ILE A 109 43.00 6.45 9.91
C ILE A 109 44.21 5.72 10.50
N VAL A 110 44.05 4.47 10.93
CA VAL A 110 45.15 3.67 11.47
C VAL A 110 46.23 3.44 10.40
N ALA A 111 45.83 3.10 9.17
CA ALA A 111 46.76 2.93 8.06
C ALA A 111 47.51 4.24 7.73
N ALA A 112 46.81 5.38 7.70
CA ALA A 112 47.40 6.70 7.47
C ALA A 112 48.37 7.09 8.60
N ALA A 113 48.01 6.84 9.86
CA ALA A 113 48.87 7.11 11.00
C ALA A 113 50.16 6.26 10.96
N ASN A 114 50.07 5.00 10.53
CA ASN A 114 51.24 4.15 10.35
C ASN A 114 52.16 4.65 9.23
N ARG A 115 51.59 5.06 8.07
CA ARG A 115 52.38 5.69 7.00
C ARG A 115 53.06 6.97 7.47
N ALA A 116 52.33 7.85 8.16
CA ALA A 116 52.89 9.08 8.71
C ALA A 116 54.03 8.82 9.72
N LYS A 117 53.91 7.80 10.57
CA LYS A 117 55.00 7.38 11.47
C LYS A 117 56.22 6.87 10.71
N GLU A 118 56.02 6.12 9.64
CA GLU A 118 57.11 5.61 8.82
C GLU A 118 57.85 6.73 8.07
N ASP A 119 57.11 7.69 7.53
CA ASP A 119 57.70 8.87 6.91
C ASP A 119 58.42 9.76 7.93
N LEU A 120 57.86 9.94 9.13
CA LEU A 120 58.53 10.64 10.22
C LEU A 120 59.84 9.94 10.62
N ARG A 121 59.86 8.60 10.69
CA ARG A 121 61.09 7.84 10.96
C ARG A 121 62.17 8.12 9.91
N LYS A 122 61.82 8.13 8.62
CA LYS A 122 62.76 8.47 7.54
C LYS A 122 63.33 9.89 7.71
N HIS A 123 62.47 10.87 8.00
CA HIS A 123 62.90 12.26 8.22
C HIS A 123 63.79 12.42 9.46
N VAL A 124 63.46 11.74 10.56
CA VAL A 124 64.25 11.77 11.80
C VAL A 124 65.61 11.10 11.59
N SER A 125 65.67 9.95 10.90
CA SER A 125 66.94 9.31 10.55
C SER A 125 67.83 10.21 9.70
N ALA A 126 67.27 10.88 8.68
CA ALA A 126 68.00 11.85 7.88
C ALA A 126 68.53 13.02 8.73
N LEU A 127 67.69 13.58 9.60
CA LEU A 127 68.07 14.68 10.49
C LEU A 127 69.13 14.26 11.52
N ALA A 128 69.06 13.03 12.04
CA ALA A 128 70.02 12.48 12.98
C ALA A 128 71.40 12.31 12.34
N VAL A 129 71.48 11.83 11.08
CA VAL A 129 72.75 11.75 10.33
C VAL A 129 73.33 13.15 10.11
N THR A 130 72.52 14.11 9.64
CA THR A 130 72.99 15.50 9.47
C THR A 130 73.41 16.15 10.80
N GLY A 131 72.73 15.83 11.90
CA GLY A 131 73.09 16.27 13.25
C GLY A 131 74.41 15.68 13.72
N ALA A 132 74.62 14.37 13.51
CA ALA A 132 75.87 13.68 13.80
C ALA A 132 77.04 14.22 12.96
N GLU A 133 76.83 14.47 11.67
CA GLU A 133 77.83 15.12 10.79
C GLU A 133 78.22 16.52 11.29
N LYS A 134 77.24 17.33 11.71
CA LYS A 134 77.50 18.66 12.28
C LYS A 134 78.23 18.59 13.62
N LEU A 135 77.88 17.64 14.48
CA LEU A 135 78.56 17.43 15.77
C LEU A 135 80.00 16.96 15.56
N LEU A 136 80.23 16.00 14.66
CA LEU A 136 81.55 15.51 14.30
C LEU A 136 82.41 16.63 13.70
N ARG A 137 81.86 17.47 12.80
CA ARG A 137 82.56 18.67 12.30
C ARG A 137 82.90 19.68 13.41
N ARG A 138 82.12 19.73 14.50
CA ARG A 138 82.39 20.62 15.64
C ARG A 138 83.44 20.04 16.58
N GLU A 139 83.46 18.73 16.78
CA GLU A 139 84.51 18.05 17.57
C GLU A 139 85.84 17.92 16.82
N ILE A 140 85.81 17.84 15.49
CA ILE A 140 86.98 18.06 14.62
C ILE A 140 87.26 19.57 14.60
N ASP A 141 87.60 20.13 15.75
CA ASP A 141 88.13 21.48 15.88
C ASP A 141 89.62 21.48 15.51
N ALA A 142 90.04 22.48 14.73
CA ALA A 142 91.40 22.65 14.23
C ALA A 142 92.46 22.75 15.36
N ASN A 143 92.02 23.01 16.60
CA ASN A 143 92.89 23.03 17.77
C ASN A 143 93.35 21.64 18.24
N ALA A 144 92.51 20.60 18.12
CA ALA A 144 92.89 19.23 18.51
C ALA A 144 93.87 18.58 17.52
N HIS A 145 93.76 18.94 16.23
CA HIS A 145 94.66 18.45 15.20
C HIS A 145 95.97 19.24 15.10
N LYS A 146 96.02 20.51 15.50
CA LYS A 146 97.29 21.26 15.58
C LYS A 146 98.24 20.66 16.61
N ALA A 147 97.75 20.30 17.80
CA ALA A 147 98.58 19.70 18.84
C ALA A 147 99.17 18.33 18.40
N LEU A 148 98.38 17.49 17.72
CA LEU A 148 98.84 16.20 17.20
C LEU A 148 99.77 16.33 15.97
N LEU A 149 99.58 17.36 15.14
CA LEU A 149 100.46 17.63 13.99
C LEU A 149 101.78 18.27 14.42
N ASP A 150 101.77 19.12 15.46
CA ASP A 150 102.99 19.72 16.03
C ASP A 150 103.82 18.68 16.81
N GLU A 151 103.18 17.69 17.45
CA GLU A 151 103.87 16.58 18.14
C GLU A 151 104.50 15.58 17.15
N LEU A 152 103.82 15.26 16.03
CA LEU A 152 104.38 14.45 14.93
C LEU A 152 105.50 15.16 14.14
N ALA A 153 105.43 16.49 14.02
CA ALA A 153 106.47 17.29 13.36
C ALA A 153 107.73 17.47 14.24
N ALA A 154 107.62 17.27 15.56
CA ALA A 154 108.75 17.30 16.49
C ALA A 154 109.50 15.96 16.58
N GLU A 155 108.97 14.89 15.98
CA GLU A 155 109.56 13.54 15.97
C GLU A 155 110.29 13.19 14.64
N ILE A 156 110.44 14.16 13.73
CA ILE A 156 111.28 14.10 12.51
C ILE A 156 112.40 15.15 12.64
#